data_AF-A0A4Q5RFG4-F1
#
_entry.id   AF-A0A4Q5RFG4-F1
#
_cell.length_a   1.000
_cell.length_b   1.000
_cell.length_c   1.000
_cell.angle_alpha   90.00
_cell.angle_beta   90.00
_cell.angle_gamma   90.00
#
_symmetry.space_group_name_H-M   'P 1'
#
loop_
_entity.id
_entity.type
_entity.pdbx_description
1 polymer ?
#
loop_
_entity_poly.entity_id
_entity_poly.type
_entity_poly.pdbx_seq_one_letter_code
_entity_poly.pdbx_strand_id
1 'polypeptide(L)'
;MTNQLFDFGMIGLGVMGQNFLYNLADHDFKVLGFDKDIKKTTALEAEAPQGTIVKGVNSLEDLVSGLATPRRIMLLVPAGKPVDDVINSLRPLVEPGDVIIDGGNSHYTDTLRRVNDLHATGIHFMGMGVSGGEQGARTGPSIMPGGNQIAWHAVQPILEAVAAKVNGVPCVSYLGTGAAGHYVKMVHNGIEYAIMQLISEAYDILRRGLELSNDELHDVFKTWNEGRLQSFLIEVTRDIFGFKEPDSDQYLIDLIKDQAKSKGTGKWTSQEAMDLAVSIPTIDMAVAMRNLSVYKEERVQAAGIYQSKAGHINFTDEMLSGLEQSLCFCFTIAYAQGLSMLASASTAHSMEIPLADVVQVWKG
;
A
#
# COMPACT_ATOMS: atom_id res chain seq x y z
N MET A 1 16.02 -8.21 37.65
CA MET A 1 15.49 -8.75 36.38
C MET A 1 16.38 -8.18 35.29
N THR A 2 17.12 -9.02 34.58
CA THR A 2 18.01 -8.59 33.49
C THR A 2 17.19 -7.76 32.50
N ASN A 3 17.60 -6.50 32.30
CA ASN A 3 16.93 -5.53 31.44
C ASN A 3 17.02 -6.02 29.98
N GLN A 4 16.07 -6.87 29.58
CA GLN A 4 16.05 -7.43 28.23
C GLN A 4 15.61 -6.33 27.27
N LEU A 5 16.53 -5.89 26.42
CA LEU A 5 16.25 -4.88 25.40
C LEU A 5 15.52 -5.50 24.20
N PHE A 6 14.70 -4.68 23.55
CA PHE A 6 13.89 -5.01 22.38
C PHE A 6 14.55 -4.53 21.09
N ASP A 7 14.34 -5.25 19.99
CA ASP A 7 15.01 -5.03 18.72
C ASP A 7 14.33 -3.95 17.86
N PHE A 8 13.00 -3.79 18.02
CA PHE A 8 12.18 -2.89 17.19
C PHE A 8 10.99 -2.30 17.96
N GLY A 9 10.75 -1.00 17.77
CA GLY A 9 9.66 -0.25 18.40
C GLY A 9 8.60 0.18 17.39
N MET A 10 7.33 0.12 17.77
CA MET A 10 6.20 0.62 16.96
C MET A 10 5.37 1.64 17.74
N ILE A 11 5.09 2.79 17.12
CA ILE A 11 4.15 3.79 17.64
C ILE A 11 2.89 3.77 16.78
N GLY A 12 1.77 3.40 17.39
CA GLY A 12 0.48 3.25 16.73
C GLY A 12 0.10 1.78 16.55
N LEU A 13 -0.79 1.29 17.41
CA LEU A 13 -1.25 -0.10 17.43
C LEU A 13 -2.62 -0.26 16.77
N GLY A 14 -2.78 0.33 15.58
CA GLY A 14 -3.89 -0.05 14.69
C GLY A 14 -3.68 -1.46 14.12
N VAL A 15 -4.66 -1.99 13.39
CA VAL A 15 -4.61 -3.35 12.83
C VAL A 15 -3.34 -3.59 12.00
N MET A 16 -2.93 -2.61 11.19
CA MET A 16 -1.66 -2.68 10.44
C MET A 16 -0.43 -2.79 11.34
N GLY A 17 -0.33 -1.96 12.39
CA GLY A 17 0.84 -1.92 13.26
C GLY A 17 0.96 -3.14 14.17
N GLN A 18 -0.17 -3.63 14.68
CA GLN A 18 -0.22 -4.87 15.46
C GLN A 18 0.22 -6.07 14.62
N ASN A 19 -0.34 -6.23 13.41
CA ASN A 19 0.03 -7.33 12.52
C ASN A 19 1.50 -7.27 12.08
N PHE A 20 2.03 -6.07 11.82
CA PHE A 20 3.44 -5.90 11.50
C PHE A 20 4.35 -6.29 12.66
N LEU A 21 3.98 -5.94 13.90
CA LEU A 21 4.70 -6.40 15.09
C LEU A 21 4.65 -7.92 15.27
N TYR A 22 3.51 -8.56 15.01
CA TYR A 22 3.41 -10.02 15.06
C TYR A 22 4.24 -10.71 13.99
N ASN A 23 4.32 -10.12 12.79
CA ASN A 23 5.20 -10.62 11.76
C ASN A 23 6.68 -10.55 12.19
N LEU A 24 7.11 -9.43 12.79
CA LEU A 24 8.45 -9.31 13.38
C LEU A 24 8.68 -10.35 14.48
N ALA A 25 7.70 -10.55 15.36
CA ALA A 25 7.79 -11.48 16.47
C ALA A 25 7.91 -12.95 16.01
N ASP A 26 7.19 -13.33 14.96
CA ASP A 26 7.30 -14.65 14.31
C ASP A 26 8.68 -14.91 13.68
N HIS A 27 9.42 -13.84 13.36
CA HIS A 27 10.78 -13.90 12.84
C HIS A 27 11.84 -13.66 13.94
N ASP A 28 11.51 -14.05 15.18
CA ASP A 28 12.38 -14.05 16.35
C ASP A 28 12.89 -12.68 16.82
N PHE A 29 12.28 -11.57 16.36
CA PHE A 29 12.58 -10.24 16.88
C PHE A 29 11.77 -9.93 18.14
N LYS A 30 12.43 -9.35 19.14
CA LYS A 30 11.74 -8.83 20.33
C LYS A 30 11.15 -7.48 19.99
N VAL A 31 9.84 -7.35 20.12
CA VAL A 31 9.15 -6.13 19.69
C VAL A 31 8.42 -5.42 20.82
N LEU A 32 8.42 -4.09 20.72
CA LEU A 32 7.80 -3.22 21.69
C LEU A 32 6.81 -2.26 21.01
N GLY A 33 5.56 -2.27 21.45
CA GLY A 33 4.47 -1.49 20.89
C GLY A 33 4.00 -0.41 21.85
N PHE A 34 3.84 0.81 21.34
CA PHE A 34 3.31 1.95 22.08
C PHE A 34 1.97 2.41 21.50
N ASP A 35 0.99 2.59 22.38
CA ASP A 35 -0.23 3.34 22.12
C ASP A 35 -0.71 4.03 23.42
N LYS A 36 -1.38 5.17 23.29
CA LYS A 36 -1.98 5.88 24.43
C LYS A 36 -3.17 5.09 25.00
N ASP A 37 -3.83 4.28 24.18
CA ASP A 37 -4.92 3.41 24.62
C ASP A 37 -4.37 2.12 25.24
N ILE A 38 -4.50 2.01 26.56
CA ILE A 38 -4.12 0.84 27.35
C ILE A 38 -4.77 -0.45 26.81
N LYS A 39 -5.99 -0.37 26.25
CA LYS A 39 -6.65 -1.55 25.71
C LYS A 39 -5.88 -2.15 24.53
N LYS A 40 -5.29 -1.31 23.68
CA LYS A 40 -4.51 -1.78 22.53
C LYS A 40 -3.18 -2.40 22.94
N THR A 41 -2.49 -1.83 23.93
CA THR A 41 -1.24 -2.42 24.43
C THR A 41 -1.49 -3.73 25.16
N THR A 42 -2.59 -3.84 25.92
CA THR A 42 -3.00 -5.11 26.53
C THR A 42 -3.42 -6.14 25.48
N ALA A 43 -4.17 -5.75 24.45
CA ALA A 43 -4.55 -6.63 23.35
C ALA A 43 -3.32 -7.12 22.58
N LEU A 44 -2.36 -6.23 22.31
CA LEU A 44 -1.09 -6.57 21.66
C LEU A 44 -0.39 -7.74 22.37
N GLU A 45 -0.28 -7.68 23.70
CA GLU A 45 0.34 -8.75 24.51
C GLU A 45 -0.51 -10.02 24.58
N ALA A 46 -1.84 -9.87 24.73
CA ALA A 46 -2.75 -11.00 24.88
C ALA A 46 -2.89 -11.84 23.59
N GLU A 47 -2.81 -11.19 22.43
CA GLU A 47 -2.93 -11.80 21.10
C GLU A 47 -1.57 -12.11 20.47
N ALA A 48 -0.46 -11.92 21.21
CA ALA A 48 0.88 -12.21 20.72
C ALA A 48 1.06 -13.70 20.35
N PRO A 49 1.77 -14.01 19.25
CA PRO A 49 2.05 -15.39 18.87
C PRO A 49 2.78 -16.15 19.99
N GLN A 50 2.38 -17.41 20.23
CA GLN A 50 2.93 -18.20 21.32
C GLN A 50 4.44 -18.39 21.18
N GLY A 51 5.17 -18.17 22.27
CA GLY A 51 6.63 -18.32 22.31
C GLY A 51 7.42 -17.10 21.83
N THR A 52 6.74 -16.04 21.39
CA THR A 52 7.37 -14.78 20.98
C THR A 52 7.52 -13.80 22.15
N ILE A 53 8.31 -12.73 21.95
CA ILE A 53 8.54 -11.67 22.94
C ILE A 53 7.96 -10.36 22.41
N VAL A 54 6.75 -10.06 22.86
CA VAL A 54 6.00 -8.85 22.50
C VAL A 54 5.65 -8.10 23.79
N LYS A 55 5.89 -6.79 23.82
CA LYS A 55 5.53 -5.94 24.96
C LYS A 55 4.77 -4.70 24.53
N GLY A 56 3.70 -4.37 25.23
CA GLY A 56 2.97 -3.10 25.12
C GLY A 56 3.42 -2.12 26.21
N VAL A 57 3.59 -0.84 25.84
CA VAL A 57 3.89 0.25 26.77
C VAL A 57 3.04 1.48 26.48
N ASN A 58 2.78 2.30 27.50
CA ASN A 58 1.90 3.47 27.39
C ASN A 58 2.61 4.82 27.59
N SER A 59 3.94 4.82 27.71
CA SER A 59 4.77 6.03 27.69
C SER A 59 5.87 5.92 26.61
N LEU A 60 6.30 7.05 26.05
CA LEU A 60 7.38 7.07 25.06
C LEU A 60 8.73 6.83 25.73
N GLU A 61 8.86 7.20 26.99
CA GLU A 61 10.03 6.97 27.83
C GLU A 61 10.26 5.46 28.05
N ASP A 62 9.20 4.70 28.34
CA ASP A 62 9.26 3.23 28.43
C ASP A 62 9.61 2.61 27.08
N LEU A 63 9.06 3.15 25.98
CA LEU A 63 9.39 2.69 24.63
C LEU A 63 10.87 2.85 24.33
N VAL A 64 11.39 4.06 24.51
CA VAL A 64 12.77 4.41 24.15
C VAL A 64 13.80 3.75 25.08
N SER A 65 13.50 3.61 26.38
CA SER A 65 14.39 2.95 27.34
C SER A 65 14.41 1.43 27.21
N GLY A 66 13.35 0.83 26.65
CA GLY A 66 13.28 -0.61 26.38
C GLY A 66 14.00 -1.07 25.10
N LEU A 67 14.35 -0.16 24.19
CA LEU A 67 14.93 -0.51 22.89
C LEU A 67 16.46 -0.62 22.94
N ALA A 68 17.00 -1.58 22.18
CA ALA A 68 18.43 -1.67 21.90
C ALA A 68 18.89 -0.50 21.02
N THR A 69 20.14 -0.06 21.19
CA THR A 69 20.75 0.99 20.37
C THR A 69 21.51 0.42 19.16
N PRO A 70 21.50 1.08 17.99
CA PRO A 70 20.67 2.24 17.66
C PRO A 70 19.18 1.85 17.65
N ARG A 71 18.34 2.72 18.22
CA ARG A 71 16.91 2.48 18.36
C ARG A 71 16.24 2.52 17.00
N ARG A 72 15.34 1.59 16.73
CA ARG A 72 14.59 1.50 15.48
C ARG A 72 13.12 1.64 15.80
N ILE A 73 12.55 2.81 15.47
CA ILE A 73 11.20 3.19 15.88
C ILE A 73 10.38 3.47 14.63
N MET A 74 9.35 2.65 14.38
CA MET A 74 8.41 2.85 13.27
C MET A 74 7.13 3.51 13.75
N LEU A 75 6.64 4.45 12.93
CA LEU A 75 5.42 5.20 13.16
C LEU A 75 4.35 4.68 12.20
N LEU A 76 3.24 4.19 12.75
CA LEU A 76 2.03 3.84 12.01
C LEU A 76 0.82 4.60 12.58
N VAL A 77 0.89 5.92 12.44
CA VAL A 77 -0.14 6.87 12.84
C VAL A 77 -0.75 7.57 11.63
N PRO A 78 -1.90 8.25 11.75
CA PRO A 78 -2.48 8.98 10.62
C PRO A 78 -1.49 10.01 10.05
N ALA A 79 -1.43 10.11 8.72
CA ALA A 79 -0.51 10.99 8.01
C ALA A 79 -0.73 12.48 8.36
N GLY A 80 0.31 13.29 8.12
CA GLY A 80 0.32 14.73 8.39
C GLY A 80 0.71 15.06 9.83
N LYS A 81 0.00 16.01 10.45
CA LYS A 81 0.32 16.55 11.79
C LYS A 81 0.56 15.48 12.89
N PRO A 82 -0.21 14.37 12.97
CA PRO A 82 0.04 13.36 13.99
C PRO A 82 1.44 12.74 13.93
N VAL A 83 2.00 12.55 12.73
CA VAL A 83 3.39 12.08 12.58
C VAL A 83 4.37 13.11 13.13
N ASP A 84 4.17 14.39 12.82
CA ASP A 84 5.06 15.47 13.30
C ASP A 84 5.01 15.63 14.82
N ASP A 85 3.82 15.50 15.42
CA ASP A 85 3.64 15.56 16.88
C ASP A 85 4.37 14.41 17.58
N VAL A 86 4.34 13.21 16.99
CA VAL A 86 5.10 12.05 17.49
C VAL A 86 6.60 12.28 17.36
N ILE A 87 7.08 12.71 16.19
CA ILE A 87 8.52 13.01 15.98
C ILE A 87 8.98 14.03 17.02
N ASN A 88 8.24 15.13 17.21
CA ASN A 88 8.61 16.17 18.19
C ASN A 88 8.65 15.65 19.63
N SER A 89 7.77 14.70 19.97
CA SER A 89 7.76 14.05 21.30
C SER A 89 8.90 13.05 21.48
N LEU A 90 9.37 12.40 20.40
CA LEU A 90 10.51 11.48 20.42
C LEU A 90 11.86 12.18 20.47
N ARG A 91 11.99 13.34 19.81
CA ARG A 91 13.26 14.09 19.71
C ARG A 91 14.04 14.27 21.02
N PRO A 92 13.42 14.61 22.17
CA PRO A 92 14.16 14.76 23.42
C PRO A 92 14.57 13.42 24.07
N LEU A 93 14.07 12.28 23.57
CA LEU A 93 14.27 10.95 24.15
C LEU A 93 15.30 10.11 23.36
N VAL A 94 15.43 10.36 22.05
CA VAL A 94 16.33 9.62 21.16
C VAL A 94 17.70 10.29 21.03
N GLU A 95 18.69 9.53 20.57
CA GLU A 95 20.09 9.95 20.48
C GLU A 95 20.59 9.94 19.01
N PRO A 96 21.69 10.66 18.68
CA PRO A 96 22.31 10.56 17.36
C PRO A 96 22.63 9.11 16.99
N GLY A 97 22.27 8.72 15.75
CA GLY A 97 22.39 7.35 15.25
C GLY A 97 21.09 6.53 15.34
N ASP A 98 20.10 6.94 16.14
CA ASP A 98 18.79 6.30 16.19
C ASP A 98 18.01 6.52 14.86
N VAL A 99 17.14 5.57 14.55
CA VAL A 99 16.37 5.52 13.30
C VAL A 99 14.88 5.66 13.58
N ILE A 100 14.27 6.70 13.03
CA ILE A 100 12.82 6.90 12.99
C ILE A 100 12.31 6.57 11.59
N ILE A 101 11.33 5.67 11.50
CA ILE A 101 10.72 5.22 10.25
C ILE A 101 9.27 5.69 10.23
N ASP A 102 8.88 6.50 9.26
CA ASP A 102 7.47 6.74 8.97
C ASP A 102 6.98 5.65 8.01
N GLY A 103 6.16 4.73 8.53
CA GLY A 103 5.60 3.60 7.79
C GLY A 103 4.23 3.89 7.16
N GLY A 104 3.72 5.12 7.33
CA GLY A 104 2.39 5.51 6.88
C GLY A 104 2.31 5.76 5.37
N ASN A 105 1.18 6.31 4.93
CA ASN A 105 1.04 6.86 3.58
C ASN A 105 1.23 8.38 3.63
N SER A 106 2.39 8.84 4.11
CA SER A 106 2.72 10.27 4.14
C SER A 106 3.00 10.79 2.74
N HIS A 107 2.70 12.07 2.50
CA HIS A 107 3.08 12.73 1.27
C HIS A 107 4.62 12.84 1.20
N TYR A 108 5.20 12.68 0.01
CA TYR A 108 6.66 12.64 -0.15
C TYR A 108 7.32 13.97 0.28
N THR A 109 6.66 15.11 0.07
CA THR A 109 7.17 16.43 0.50
C THR A 109 7.29 16.55 2.01
N ASP A 110 6.36 15.95 2.78
CA ASP A 110 6.45 15.92 4.24
C ASP A 110 7.65 15.10 4.70
N THR A 111 7.93 14.01 3.99
CA THR A 111 9.09 13.15 4.25
C THR A 111 10.38 13.90 3.97
N LEU A 112 10.47 14.59 2.83
CA LEU A 112 11.64 15.40 2.48
C LEU A 112 11.91 16.49 3.54
N ARG A 113 10.85 17.18 3.99
CA ARG A 113 10.95 18.14 5.09
C ARG A 113 11.47 17.48 6.37
N ARG A 114 10.90 16.34 6.79
CA ARG A 114 11.32 15.61 8.00
C ARG A 114 12.77 15.14 7.94
N VAL A 115 13.22 14.65 6.78
CA VAL A 115 14.62 14.29 6.54
C VAL A 115 15.53 15.50 6.77
N ASN A 116 15.18 16.65 6.21
CA ASN A 116 15.96 17.89 6.36
C ASN A 116 15.96 18.41 7.82
N ASP A 117 14.80 18.40 8.48
CA ASP A 117 14.63 18.89 9.85
C ASP A 117 15.46 18.07 10.87
N LEU A 118 15.61 16.77 10.62
CA LEU A 118 16.33 15.85 11.51
C LEU A 118 17.82 15.67 11.14
N HIS A 119 18.24 16.10 9.95
CA HIS A 119 19.61 15.90 9.47
C HIS A 119 20.68 16.44 10.43
N ALA A 120 20.50 17.67 10.92
CA ALA A 120 21.48 18.33 11.80
C ALA A 120 21.52 17.74 13.22
N THR A 121 20.52 16.97 13.64
CA THR A 121 20.48 16.36 14.98
C THR A 121 21.21 15.02 15.03
N GLY A 122 21.61 14.47 13.88
CA GLY A 122 22.20 13.13 13.77
C GLY A 122 21.19 11.99 13.93
N ILE A 123 19.89 12.31 14.01
CA ILE A 123 18.82 11.31 14.00
C ILE A 123 18.56 10.93 12.55
N HIS A 124 18.49 9.63 12.26
CA HIS A 124 18.19 9.16 10.92
C HIS A 124 16.68 9.03 10.72
N PHE A 125 16.19 9.50 9.58
CA PHE A 125 14.77 9.43 9.21
C PHE A 125 14.59 8.69 7.89
N MET A 126 13.59 7.83 7.84
CA MET A 126 13.25 7.03 6.66
C MET A 126 11.74 7.11 6.40
N GLY A 127 11.37 7.47 5.17
CA GLY A 127 10.00 7.28 4.70
C GLY A 127 9.89 5.89 4.06
N MET A 128 8.96 5.07 4.53
CA MET A 128 8.86 3.67 4.14
C MET A 128 7.43 3.31 3.77
N GLY A 129 7.19 3.11 2.47
CA GLY A 129 5.91 2.58 2.02
C GLY A 129 5.74 1.12 2.41
N VAL A 130 4.55 0.73 2.89
CA VAL A 130 4.19 -0.68 3.14
C VAL A 130 2.93 -1.03 2.35
N SER A 131 2.95 -2.08 1.54
CA SER A 131 1.80 -2.57 0.75
C SER A 131 1.48 -4.03 1.06
N GLY A 132 0.21 -4.43 0.87
CA GLY A 132 -0.30 -5.77 1.20
C GLY A 132 -1.50 -5.78 2.17
N GLY A 133 -1.90 -4.63 2.69
CA GLY A 133 -3.02 -4.51 3.63
C GLY A 133 -2.75 -5.20 4.97
N GLU A 134 -3.82 -5.43 5.74
CA GLU A 134 -3.72 -5.99 7.10
C GLU A 134 -3.15 -7.41 7.09
N GLN A 135 -3.61 -8.24 6.15
CA GLN A 135 -3.10 -9.60 5.97
C GLN A 135 -1.64 -9.60 5.52
N GLY A 136 -1.28 -8.77 4.52
CA GLY A 136 0.11 -8.66 4.06
C GLY A 136 1.04 -8.18 5.17
N ALA A 137 0.64 -7.22 6.01
CA ALA A 137 1.43 -6.80 7.16
C ALA A 137 1.76 -7.98 8.11
N ARG A 138 0.83 -8.92 8.26
CA ARG A 138 0.98 -10.11 9.12
C ARG A 138 1.87 -11.19 8.52
N THR A 139 1.79 -11.43 7.22
CA THR A 139 2.41 -12.61 6.57
C THR A 139 3.59 -12.30 5.67
N GLY A 140 3.80 -11.03 5.31
CA GLY A 140 4.82 -10.61 4.37
C GLY A 140 4.31 -9.49 3.48
N PRO A 141 4.60 -8.22 3.79
CA PRO A 141 4.25 -7.10 2.92
C PRO A 141 5.35 -6.82 1.90
N SER A 142 5.02 -6.03 0.88
CA SER A 142 5.99 -5.30 0.08
C SER A 142 6.42 -4.05 0.85
N ILE A 143 7.73 -3.82 0.98
CA ILE A 143 8.30 -2.76 1.81
C ILE A 143 9.23 -1.89 0.97
N MET A 144 8.99 -0.58 1.00
CA MET A 144 9.57 0.42 0.10
C MET A 144 10.30 1.52 0.90
N PRO A 145 11.44 1.21 1.56
CA PRO A 145 12.20 2.19 2.34
C PRO A 145 12.99 3.15 1.44
N GLY A 146 12.99 4.43 1.80
CA GLY A 146 13.90 5.43 1.26
C GLY A 146 14.29 6.46 2.31
N GLY A 147 15.47 7.06 2.16
CA GLY A 147 16.03 7.92 3.21
C GLY A 147 17.54 7.98 3.10
N ASN A 148 18.26 7.76 4.20
CA ASN A 148 19.71 7.61 4.14
C ASN A 148 20.14 6.14 4.24
N GLN A 149 21.32 5.84 3.72
CA GLN A 149 21.83 4.47 3.66
C GLN A 149 22.21 3.91 5.04
N ILE A 150 22.53 4.78 6.01
CA ILE A 150 22.86 4.36 7.38
C ILE A 150 21.61 3.78 8.07
N ALA A 151 20.47 4.45 7.95
CA ALA A 151 19.18 3.93 8.43
C ALA A 151 18.85 2.60 7.76
N TRP A 152 19.02 2.50 6.44
CA TRP A 152 18.79 1.26 5.71
C TRP A 152 19.60 0.09 6.27
N HIS A 153 20.92 0.21 6.40
CA HIS A 153 21.74 -0.87 6.96
C HIS A 153 21.33 -1.25 8.39
N ALA A 154 20.84 -0.29 9.19
CA ALA A 154 20.39 -0.55 10.55
C ALA A 154 19.08 -1.36 10.63
N VAL A 155 18.24 -1.33 9.58
CA VAL A 155 16.92 -1.98 9.56
C VAL A 155 16.80 -3.10 8.53
N GLN A 156 17.73 -3.19 7.57
CA GLN A 156 17.71 -4.14 6.46
C GLN A 156 17.46 -5.60 6.90
N PRO A 157 18.21 -6.17 7.87
CA PRO A 157 18.01 -7.58 8.26
C PRO A 157 16.61 -7.84 8.81
N ILE A 158 16.03 -6.84 9.49
CA ILE A 158 14.69 -6.91 10.07
C ILE A 158 13.64 -6.87 8.96
N LEU A 159 13.78 -5.92 8.02
CA LEU A 159 12.83 -5.73 6.94
C LEU A 159 12.87 -6.89 5.93
N GLU A 160 14.04 -7.43 5.60
CA GLU A 160 14.18 -8.60 4.72
C GLU A 160 13.56 -9.87 5.31
N ALA A 161 13.67 -10.04 6.63
CA ALA A 161 13.06 -11.16 7.34
C ALA A 161 11.53 -11.12 7.22
N VAL A 162 10.91 -9.96 7.44
CA VAL A 162 9.44 -9.84 7.49
C VAL A 162 8.77 -9.59 6.14
N ALA A 163 9.50 -9.20 5.09
CA ALA A 163 8.93 -8.97 3.77
C ALA A 163 8.43 -10.27 3.11
N ALA A 164 7.44 -10.15 2.22
CA ALA A 164 7.05 -11.22 1.29
C ALA A 164 8.27 -11.72 0.51
N LYS A 165 8.29 -12.99 0.10
CA LYS A 165 9.42 -13.57 -0.64
C LYS A 165 8.93 -14.24 -1.91
N VAL A 166 9.49 -13.82 -3.06
CA VAL A 166 9.20 -14.42 -4.37
C VAL A 166 10.45 -15.13 -4.84
N ASN A 167 10.36 -16.45 -5.03
CA ASN A 167 11.51 -17.32 -5.37
C ASN A 167 12.69 -17.15 -4.39
N GLY A 168 12.37 -16.96 -3.10
CA GLY A 168 13.37 -16.74 -2.04
C GLY A 168 13.92 -15.31 -1.95
N VAL A 169 13.56 -14.41 -2.87
CA VAL A 169 14.01 -13.01 -2.85
C VAL A 169 12.99 -12.16 -2.08
N PRO A 170 13.42 -11.41 -1.03
CA PRO A 170 12.51 -10.60 -0.24
C PRO A 170 12.03 -9.36 -1.01
N CYS A 171 10.76 -9.01 -0.84
CA CYS A 171 10.08 -7.88 -1.47
C CYS A 171 10.37 -6.58 -0.69
N VAL A 172 11.66 -6.31 -0.51
CA VAL A 172 12.19 -5.08 0.08
C VAL A 172 13.56 -4.77 -0.53
N SER A 173 13.82 -3.51 -0.82
CA SER A 173 15.14 -3.00 -1.21
C SER A 173 15.25 -1.52 -0.81
N TYR A 174 16.47 -1.00 -0.73
CA TYR A 174 16.68 0.44 -0.57
C TYR A 174 16.29 1.17 -1.86
N LEU A 175 15.22 1.96 -1.81
CA LEU A 175 14.64 2.56 -3.02
C LEU A 175 15.13 3.97 -3.32
N GLY A 176 16.15 4.45 -2.61
CA GLY A 176 16.82 5.71 -2.91
C GLY A 176 16.80 6.70 -1.75
N THR A 177 17.26 7.92 -2.05
CA THR A 177 17.52 8.98 -1.09
C THR A 177 16.28 9.80 -0.73
N GLY A 178 16.34 10.51 0.39
CA GLY A 178 15.31 11.49 0.77
C GLY A 178 13.93 10.86 0.94
N ALA A 179 12.99 11.23 0.07
CA ALA A 179 11.60 10.77 0.13
C ALA A 179 11.27 9.61 -0.82
N ALA A 180 12.27 8.96 -1.41
CA ALA A 180 12.10 7.94 -2.44
C ALA A 180 11.09 6.84 -2.07
N GLY A 181 11.15 6.32 -0.85
CA GLY A 181 10.26 5.22 -0.41
C GLY A 181 8.78 5.58 -0.45
N HIS A 182 8.40 6.73 0.12
CA HIS A 182 7.02 7.21 0.04
C HIS A 182 6.63 7.64 -1.38
N TYR A 183 7.56 8.15 -2.18
CA TYR A 183 7.29 8.48 -3.58
C TYR A 183 6.98 7.22 -4.40
N VAL A 184 7.79 6.17 -4.27
CA VAL A 184 7.54 4.87 -4.91
C VAL A 184 6.18 4.31 -4.48
N LYS A 185 5.85 4.40 -3.18
CA LYS A 185 4.54 3.96 -2.69
C LYS A 185 3.37 4.78 -3.26
N MET A 186 3.54 6.09 -3.42
CA MET A 186 2.54 6.93 -4.06
C MET A 186 2.27 6.44 -5.49
N VAL A 187 3.32 6.22 -6.28
CA VAL A 187 3.17 5.73 -7.66
C VAL A 187 2.61 4.31 -7.72
N HIS A 188 3.01 3.41 -6.81
CA HIS A 188 2.38 2.09 -6.65
C HIS A 188 0.86 2.22 -6.55
N ASN A 189 0.37 3.12 -5.68
CA ASN A 189 -1.06 3.36 -5.53
C ASN A 189 -1.72 3.99 -6.76
N GLY A 190 -1.00 4.80 -7.53
CA GLY A 190 -1.47 5.29 -8.83
C GLY A 190 -1.67 4.16 -9.85
N ILE A 191 -0.69 3.25 -9.95
CA ILE A 191 -0.78 2.06 -10.81
C ILE A 191 -1.92 1.14 -10.34
N GLU A 192 -2.05 0.92 -9.04
CA GLU A 192 -3.16 0.15 -8.45
C GLU A 192 -4.52 0.74 -8.87
N TYR A 193 -4.67 2.07 -8.85
CA TYR A 193 -5.89 2.73 -9.27
C TYR A 193 -6.21 2.46 -10.75
N ALA A 194 -5.20 2.58 -11.62
CA ALA A 194 -5.32 2.28 -13.04
C ALA A 194 -5.74 0.82 -13.29
N ILE A 195 -5.07 -0.14 -12.65
CA ILE A 195 -5.37 -1.57 -12.82
C ILE A 195 -6.79 -1.89 -12.33
N MET A 196 -7.21 -1.39 -11.17
CA MET A 196 -8.58 -1.57 -10.67
C MET A 196 -9.62 -0.97 -11.63
N GLN A 197 -9.34 0.19 -12.23
CA GLN A 197 -10.23 0.82 -13.20
C GLN A 197 -10.32 -0.01 -14.50
N LEU A 198 -9.19 -0.52 -15.01
CA LEU A 198 -9.17 -1.37 -16.19
C LEU A 198 -9.91 -2.70 -15.97
N ILE A 199 -9.77 -3.29 -14.79
CA ILE A 199 -10.55 -4.48 -14.39
C ILE A 199 -12.04 -4.16 -14.35
N SER A 200 -12.43 -2.99 -13.80
CA SER A 200 -13.84 -2.61 -13.73
C SER A 200 -14.45 -2.33 -15.11
N GLU A 201 -13.67 -1.80 -16.06
CA GLU A 201 -14.09 -1.64 -17.45
C GLU A 201 -14.26 -2.98 -18.16
N ALA A 202 -13.33 -3.91 -17.98
CA ALA A 202 -13.47 -5.27 -18.50
C ALA A 202 -14.72 -5.95 -17.93
N TYR A 203 -14.97 -5.80 -16.63
CA TYR A 203 -16.22 -6.24 -15.99
C TYR A 203 -17.46 -5.59 -16.61
N ASP A 204 -17.50 -4.27 -16.81
CA ASP A 204 -18.68 -3.58 -17.36
C ASP A 204 -18.99 -4.05 -18.79
N ILE A 205 -17.96 -4.29 -19.60
CA ILE A 205 -18.09 -4.87 -20.94
C ILE A 205 -18.70 -6.27 -20.86
N LEU A 206 -18.17 -7.15 -20.00
CA LEU A 206 -18.68 -8.51 -19.82
C LEU A 206 -20.11 -8.53 -19.25
N ARG A 207 -20.40 -7.69 -18.27
CA ARG A 207 -21.69 -7.67 -17.56
C ARG A 207 -22.81 -7.03 -18.38
N ARG A 208 -22.55 -5.90 -19.05
CA ARG A 208 -23.58 -5.15 -19.79
C ARG A 208 -23.54 -5.37 -21.29
N GLY A 209 -22.38 -5.71 -21.84
CA GLY A 209 -22.22 -6.01 -23.27
C GLY A 209 -22.60 -7.45 -23.60
N LEU A 210 -22.15 -8.40 -22.78
CA LEU A 210 -22.40 -9.84 -22.96
C LEU A 210 -23.49 -10.39 -22.04
N GLU A 211 -23.95 -9.61 -21.07
CA GLU A 211 -24.99 -10.03 -20.11
C GLU A 211 -24.59 -11.24 -19.25
N LEU A 212 -23.28 -11.46 -19.03
CA LEU A 212 -22.80 -12.56 -18.20
C LEU A 212 -23.33 -12.44 -16.76
N SER A 213 -23.70 -13.59 -16.19
CA SER A 213 -24.00 -13.75 -14.77
C SER A 213 -22.75 -13.64 -13.90
N ASN A 214 -22.93 -13.48 -12.58
CA ASN A 214 -21.79 -13.41 -11.66
C ASN A 214 -21.01 -14.73 -11.60
N ASP A 215 -21.67 -15.88 -11.76
CA ASP A 215 -21.00 -17.18 -11.84
C ASP A 215 -20.14 -17.28 -13.11
N GLU A 216 -20.64 -16.82 -14.26
CA GLU A 216 -19.85 -16.78 -15.50
C GLU A 216 -18.68 -15.80 -15.40
N LEU A 217 -18.88 -14.64 -14.76
CA LEU A 217 -17.80 -13.69 -14.47
C LEU A 217 -16.74 -14.30 -13.55
N HIS A 218 -17.14 -15.06 -12.53
CA HIS A 218 -16.23 -15.79 -11.67
C HIS A 218 -15.35 -16.76 -12.49
N ASP A 219 -15.95 -17.54 -13.38
CA ASP A 219 -15.23 -18.51 -14.22
C ASP A 219 -14.27 -17.85 -15.21
N VAL A 220 -14.66 -16.71 -15.81
CA VAL A 220 -13.79 -15.93 -16.69
C VAL A 220 -12.57 -15.42 -15.93
N PHE A 221 -12.77 -14.75 -14.79
CA PHE A 221 -11.67 -14.19 -14.00
C PHE A 221 -10.80 -15.27 -13.36
N LYS A 222 -11.37 -16.45 -13.04
CA LYS A 222 -10.60 -17.63 -12.64
C LYS A 222 -9.65 -18.06 -13.76
N THR A 223 -10.16 -18.21 -14.97
CA THR A 223 -9.36 -18.60 -16.14
C THR A 223 -8.26 -17.58 -16.43
N TRP A 224 -8.57 -16.29 -16.37
CA TRP A 224 -7.57 -15.22 -16.55
C TRP A 224 -6.47 -15.25 -15.49
N ASN A 225 -6.82 -15.58 -14.23
CA ASN A 225 -5.86 -15.68 -13.14
C ASN A 225 -4.94 -16.90 -13.25
N GLU A 226 -5.37 -17.95 -13.95
CA GLU A 226 -4.54 -19.14 -14.24
C GLU A 226 -3.58 -18.89 -15.43
N GLY A 227 -3.75 -17.77 -16.14
CA GLY A 227 -2.99 -17.39 -17.33
C GLY A 227 -2.12 -16.15 -17.16
N ARG A 228 -2.02 -15.35 -18.23
CA ARG A 228 -1.10 -14.19 -18.31
C ARG A 228 -1.44 -13.05 -17.35
N LEU A 229 -2.68 -13.00 -16.87
CA LEU A 229 -3.19 -11.96 -15.98
C LEU A 229 -3.08 -12.35 -14.51
N GLN A 230 -2.44 -13.50 -14.19
CA GLN A 230 -2.23 -13.96 -12.83
C GLN A 230 -1.74 -12.82 -11.93
N SER A 231 -2.59 -12.40 -11.00
CA SER A 231 -2.30 -11.31 -10.09
C SER A 231 -3.30 -11.27 -8.94
N PHE A 232 -2.89 -10.68 -7.82
CA PHE A 232 -3.76 -10.54 -6.65
C PHE A 232 -5.08 -9.82 -6.97
N LEU A 233 -5.04 -8.76 -7.79
CA LEU A 233 -6.26 -8.00 -8.13
C LEU A 233 -7.24 -8.81 -8.99
N ILE A 234 -6.75 -9.69 -9.88
CA ILE A 234 -7.61 -10.60 -10.64
C ILE A 234 -8.15 -11.71 -9.74
N GLU A 235 -7.33 -12.24 -8.84
CA GLU A 235 -7.74 -13.25 -7.85
C GLU A 235 -8.88 -12.74 -6.95
N VAL A 236 -8.73 -11.57 -6.31
CA VAL A 236 -9.80 -11.04 -5.46
C VAL A 236 -11.04 -10.65 -6.26
N THR A 237 -10.88 -10.25 -7.53
CA THR A 237 -12.02 -9.96 -8.41
C THR A 237 -12.83 -11.23 -8.72
N ARG A 238 -12.15 -12.35 -8.99
CA ARG A 238 -12.78 -13.68 -9.10
C ARG A 238 -13.58 -13.99 -7.83
N ASP A 239 -12.97 -13.83 -6.66
CA ASP A 239 -13.61 -14.19 -5.38
C ASP A 239 -14.81 -13.29 -5.06
N ILE A 240 -14.74 -12.00 -5.41
CA ILE A 240 -15.84 -11.04 -5.27
C ILE A 240 -17.07 -11.49 -6.05
N PHE A 241 -16.91 -12.00 -7.28
CA PHE A 241 -18.06 -12.47 -8.07
C PHE A 241 -18.72 -13.72 -7.49
N GLY A 242 -18.00 -14.54 -6.72
CA GLY A 242 -18.55 -15.71 -6.04
C GLY A 242 -19.15 -15.40 -4.65
N PHE A 243 -19.01 -14.17 -4.15
CA PHE A 243 -19.38 -13.84 -2.78
C PHE A 243 -20.86 -13.46 -2.65
N LYS A 244 -21.61 -14.25 -1.89
CA LYS A 244 -23.01 -13.98 -1.52
C LYS A 244 -23.11 -13.18 -0.23
N GLU A 245 -24.11 -12.31 -0.16
CA GLU A 245 -24.44 -11.59 1.07
C GLU A 245 -24.88 -12.58 2.18
N PRO A 246 -24.43 -12.40 3.44
CA PRO A 246 -24.84 -13.28 4.53
C PRO A 246 -26.37 -13.40 4.64
N ASP A 247 -26.86 -14.62 4.84
CA ASP A 247 -28.29 -14.94 4.94
C ASP A 247 -29.12 -14.57 3.69
N SER A 248 -28.50 -14.42 2.51
CA SER A 248 -29.14 -14.10 1.24
C SER A 248 -28.59 -14.91 0.07
N ASP A 249 -29.40 -15.13 -0.95
CA ASP A 249 -28.96 -15.70 -2.24
C ASP A 249 -28.43 -14.64 -3.21
N GLN A 250 -28.46 -13.37 -2.83
CA GLN A 250 -27.96 -12.27 -3.65
C GLN A 250 -26.43 -12.19 -3.57
N TYR A 251 -25.79 -11.92 -4.70
CA TYR A 251 -24.37 -11.61 -4.74
C TYR A 251 -24.13 -10.22 -4.13
N LEU A 252 -23.15 -10.13 -3.24
CA LEU A 252 -22.86 -8.88 -2.53
C LEU A 252 -22.47 -7.75 -3.50
N ILE A 253 -21.74 -8.07 -4.58
CA ILE A 253 -21.30 -7.08 -5.56
C ILE A 253 -22.45 -6.26 -6.17
N ASP A 254 -23.62 -6.87 -6.35
CA ASP A 254 -24.80 -6.19 -6.91
C ASP A 254 -25.52 -5.28 -5.90
N LEU A 255 -25.20 -5.41 -4.60
CA LEU A 255 -25.76 -4.61 -3.51
C LEU A 255 -24.85 -3.44 -3.11
N ILE A 256 -23.58 -3.48 -3.52
CA ILE A 256 -22.59 -2.43 -3.19
C ILE A 256 -22.95 -1.15 -3.93
N LYS A 257 -23.01 -0.04 -3.17
CA LYS A 257 -23.16 1.29 -3.75
C LYS A 257 -21.96 1.62 -4.64
N ASP A 258 -22.22 1.96 -5.91
CA ASP A 258 -21.26 2.33 -6.95
C ASP A 258 -20.67 3.75 -6.74
N GLN A 259 -20.08 3.96 -5.56
CA GLN A 259 -19.38 5.19 -5.17
C GLN A 259 -18.00 4.83 -4.62
N ALA A 260 -16.99 4.90 -5.49
CA ALA A 260 -15.63 4.59 -5.11
C ALA A 260 -15.06 5.66 -4.18
N LYS A 261 -14.66 5.26 -2.96
CA LYS A 261 -13.91 6.11 -2.04
C LYS A 261 -12.44 6.17 -2.46
N SER A 262 -11.77 7.26 -2.11
CA SER A 262 -10.33 7.42 -2.26
C SER A 262 -9.72 8.05 -1.01
N LYS A 263 -8.46 7.70 -0.71
CA LYS A 263 -7.69 8.24 0.44
C LYS A 263 -6.67 9.32 0.02
N GLY A 264 -6.70 9.75 -1.24
CA GLY A 264 -5.85 10.82 -1.77
C GLY A 264 -4.57 10.39 -2.50
N THR A 265 -4.01 9.21 -2.22
CA THR A 265 -2.72 8.76 -2.80
C THR A 265 -2.71 8.66 -4.33
N GLY A 266 -3.79 8.14 -4.93
CA GLY A 266 -3.94 8.12 -6.39
C GLY A 266 -4.00 9.53 -7.00
N LYS A 267 -4.69 10.46 -6.33
CA LYS A 267 -4.75 11.87 -6.74
C LYS A 267 -3.36 12.52 -6.70
N TRP A 268 -2.57 12.27 -5.66
CA TRP A 268 -1.21 12.82 -5.55
C TRP A 268 -0.32 12.38 -6.71
N THR A 269 -0.47 11.14 -7.19
CA THR A 269 0.25 10.66 -8.37
C THR A 269 -0.07 11.50 -9.61
N SER A 270 -1.37 11.73 -9.88
CA SER A 270 -1.80 12.59 -11.00
C SER A 270 -1.36 14.04 -10.87
N GLN A 271 -1.42 14.62 -9.67
CA GLN A 271 -0.97 16.00 -9.45
C GLN A 271 0.52 16.15 -9.71
N GLU A 272 1.33 15.27 -9.13
CA GLU A 272 2.78 15.31 -9.29
C GLU A 272 3.20 15.06 -10.76
N ALA A 273 2.48 14.21 -11.49
CA ALA A 273 2.76 14.02 -12.90
C ALA A 273 2.48 15.29 -13.73
N MET A 274 1.45 16.08 -13.39
CA MET A 274 1.23 17.39 -14.00
C MET A 274 2.34 18.38 -13.65
N ASP A 275 2.80 18.39 -12.39
CA ASP A 275 3.87 19.27 -11.92
C ASP A 275 5.22 18.93 -12.60
N LEU A 276 5.52 17.65 -12.81
CA LEU A 276 6.72 17.16 -13.51
C LEU A 276 6.58 17.12 -15.05
N ALA A 277 5.40 17.46 -15.59
CA ALA A 277 5.07 17.33 -17.01
C ALA A 277 5.28 15.91 -17.58
N VAL A 278 4.91 14.87 -16.82
CA VAL A 278 4.92 13.46 -17.23
C VAL A 278 3.52 13.00 -17.62
N SER A 279 3.40 12.32 -18.76
CA SER A 279 2.12 11.82 -19.25
C SER A 279 1.76 10.47 -18.63
N ILE A 280 0.72 10.45 -17.78
CA ILE A 280 0.18 9.23 -17.15
C ILE A 280 -1.35 9.08 -17.32
N PRO A 281 -1.88 9.21 -18.56
CA PRO A 281 -3.33 9.35 -18.79
C PRO A 281 -4.17 8.19 -18.27
N THR A 282 -3.63 6.96 -18.21
CA THR A 282 -4.37 5.81 -17.68
C THR A 282 -4.61 5.94 -16.17
N ILE A 283 -3.62 6.45 -15.43
CA ILE A 283 -3.74 6.73 -13.99
C ILE A 283 -4.67 7.93 -13.76
N ASP A 284 -4.52 8.99 -14.56
CA ASP A 284 -5.37 10.19 -14.47
C ASP A 284 -6.86 9.87 -14.68
N MET A 285 -7.16 9.04 -15.68
CA MET A 285 -8.52 8.61 -15.94
C MET A 285 -9.06 7.72 -14.83
N ALA A 286 -8.26 6.87 -14.21
CA ALA A 286 -8.70 6.10 -13.05
C ALA A 286 -9.09 6.99 -11.85
N VAL A 287 -8.37 8.09 -11.63
CA VAL A 287 -8.77 9.09 -10.62
C VAL A 287 -10.07 9.80 -11.03
N ALA A 288 -10.18 10.22 -12.29
CA ALA A 288 -11.36 10.90 -12.82
C ALA A 288 -12.62 10.02 -12.75
N MET A 289 -12.53 8.73 -13.10
CA MET A 289 -13.64 7.78 -13.05
C MET A 289 -14.12 7.51 -11.63
N ARG A 290 -13.21 7.47 -10.64
CA ARG A 290 -13.61 7.44 -9.22
C ARG A 290 -14.38 8.70 -8.83
N ASN A 291 -13.91 9.89 -9.23
CA ASN A 291 -14.64 11.13 -8.97
C ASN A 291 -16.02 11.12 -9.64
N LEU A 292 -16.12 10.64 -10.89
CA LEU A 292 -17.39 10.50 -11.60
C LEU A 292 -18.39 9.62 -10.83
N SER A 293 -17.91 8.53 -10.22
CA SER A 293 -18.75 7.63 -9.42
C SER A 293 -19.40 8.31 -8.22
N VAL A 294 -18.74 9.32 -7.61
CA VAL A 294 -19.24 10.07 -6.44
C VAL A 294 -20.53 10.81 -6.76
N TYR A 295 -20.68 11.35 -7.98
CA TYR A 295 -21.87 12.07 -8.45
C TYR A 295 -23.06 11.14 -8.74
N LYS A 296 -23.36 10.18 -7.85
CA LYS A 296 -24.41 9.16 -8.05
C LYS A 296 -25.78 9.76 -8.30
N GLU A 297 -26.18 10.78 -7.53
CA GLU A 297 -27.49 11.42 -7.68
C GLU A 297 -27.62 12.08 -9.05
N GLU A 298 -26.61 12.83 -9.47
CA GLU A 298 -26.57 13.44 -10.81
C GLU A 298 -26.57 12.38 -11.93
N ARG A 299 -25.82 11.29 -11.78
CA ARG A 299 -25.81 10.17 -12.75
C ARG A 299 -27.19 9.53 -12.90
N VAL A 300 -27.92 9.33 -11.79
CA VAL A 300 -29.29 8.78 -11.81
C VAL A 300 -30.25 9.75 -12.50
N GLN A 301 -30.17 11.05 -12.21
CA GLN A 301 -30.97 12.07 -12.90
C GLN A 301 -30.68 12.11 -14.41
N ALA A 302 -29.39 12.11 -14.78
CA ALA A 302 -28.95 12.11 -16.17
C ALA A 302 -29.44 10.86 -16.93
N ALA A 303 -29.41 9.68 -16.30
CA ALA A 303 -29.91 8.45 -16.90
C ALA A 303 -31.40 8.52 -17.26
N GLY A 304 -32.22 9.21 -16.45
CA GLY A 304 -33.64 9.45 -16.74
C GLY A 304 -33.88 10.37 -17.94
N ILE A 305 -32.93 11.27 -18.24
CA ILE A 305 -33.00 12.22 -19.36
C ILE A 305 -32.48 11.58 -20.65
N TYR A 306 -31.29 10.98 -20.61
CA TYR A 306 -30.59 10.51 -21.81
C TYR A 306 -30.99 9.09 -22.25
N GLN A 307 -31.67 8.32 -21.39
CA GLN A 307 -32.23 6.98 -21.68
C GLN A 307 -31.29 6.03 -22.45
N SER A 308 -29.98 6.11 -22.19
CA SER A 308 -28.97 5.32 -22.89
C SER A 308 -29.15 3.84 -22.58
N LYS A 309 -29.47 3.03 -23.59
CA LYS A 309 -29.42 1.57 -23.49
C LYS A 309 -28.04 1.10 -23.91
N ALA A 310 -27.43 0.22 -23.11
CA ALA A 310 -26.27 -0.53 -23.57
C ALA A 310 -26.73 -1.39 -24.76
N GLY A 311 -25.97 -1.37 -25.85
CA GLY A 311 -26.21 -2.27 -26.97
C GLY A 311 -25.74 -3.67 -26.60
N HIS A 312 -26.55 -4.69 -26.90
CA HIS A 312 -26.10 -6.07 -26.83
C HIS A 312 -24.99 -6.30 -27.87
N ILE A 313 -23.89 -6.90 -27.45
CA ILE A 313 -22.77 -7.23 -28.34
C ILE A 313 -22.86 -8.73 -28.63
N ASN A 314 -23.04 -9.09 -29.90
CA ASN A 314 -22.92 -10.49 -30.33
C ASN A 314 -21.45 -10.92 -30.21
N PHE A 315 -21.13 -11.54 -29.09
CA PHE A 315 -19.75 -11.86 -28.73
C PHE A 315 -19.33 -13.22 -29.26
N THR A 316 -18.04 -13.36 -29.57
CA THR A 316 -17.41 -14.63 -29.95
C THR A 316 -16.30 -14.97 -28.97
N ASP A 317 -15.89 -16.23 -28.87
CA ASP A 317 -14.75 -16.64 -28.04
C ASP A 317 -13.47 -15.84 -28.40
N GLU A 318 -13.32 -15.47 -29.68
CA GLU A 318 -12.22 -14.64 -30.16
C GLU A 318 -12.25 -13.24 -29.54
N MET A 319 -13.44 -12.64 -29.37
CA MET A 319 -13.59 -11.35 -28.70
C MET A 319 -13.27 -11.44 -27.19
N LEU A 320 -13.52 -12.58 -26.54
CA LEU A 320 -13.20 -12.79 -25.11
C LEU A 320 -11.69 -12.86 -24.92
N SER A 321 -11.01 -13.61 -25.78
CA SER A 321 -9.54 -13.60 -25.82
C SER A 321 -8.99 -12.21 -26.17
N GLY A 322 -9.63 -11.49 -27.10
CA GLY A 322 -9.27 -10.11 -27.43
C GLY A 322 -9.37 -9.16 -26.25
N LEU A 323 -10.39 -9.31 -25.40
CA LEU A 323 -10.56 -8.51 -24.18
C LEU A 323 -9.47 -8.81 -23.16
N GLU A 324 -9.14 -10.09 -22.92
CA GLU A 324 -8.04 -10.50 -22.04
C GLU A 324 -6.70 -9.89 -22.50
N GLN A 325 -6.42 -9.97 -23.80
CA GLN A 325 -5.20 -9.41 -24.40
C GLN A 325 -5.17 -7.89 -24.29
N SER A 326 -6.30 -7.22 -24.52
CA SER A 326 -6.44 -5.77 -24.36
C SER A 326 -6.19 -5.36 -22.91
N LEU A 327 -6.75 -6.08 -21.94
CA LEU A 327 -6.54 -5.83 -20.52
C LEU A 327 -5.06 -5.98 -20.14
N CYS A 328 -4.40 -7.05 -20.61
CA CYS A 328 -2.96 -7.28 -20.41
C CYS A 328 -2.10 -6.15 -20.99
N PHE A 329 -2.42 -5.70 -22.21
CA PHE A 329 -1.77 -4.56 -22.83
C PHE A 329 -1.96 -3.28 -22.01
N CYS A 330 -3.19 -3.00 -21.56
CA CYS A 330 -3.46 -1.83 -20.73
C CYS A 330 -2.74 -1.85 -19.38
N PHE A 331 -2.59 -3.02 -18.74
CA PHE A 331 -1.74 -3.15 -17.54
C PHE A 331 -0.30 -2.76 -17.85
N THR A 332 0.24 -3.24 -18.97
CA THR A 332 1.61 -2.90 -19.41
C THR A 332 1.77 -1.38 -19.59
N ILE A 333 0.77 -0.72 -20.19
CA ILE A 333 0.76 0.73 -20.35
C ILE A 333 0.70 1.47 -18.99
N ALA A 334 -0.12 1.00 -18.05
CA ALA A 334 -0.20 1.59 -16.71
C ALA A 334 1.16 1.50 -15.97
N TYR A 335 1.84 0.35 -16.05
CA TYR A 335 3.19 0.19 -15.50
C TYR A 335 4.21 1.07 -16.23
N ALA A 336 4.18 1.13 -17.56
CA ALA A 336 5.11 1.97 -18.33
C ALA A 336 4.98 3.46 -17.95
N GLN A 337 3.75 3.95 -17.79
CA GLN A 337 3.46 5.31 -17.32
C GLN A 337 4.01 5.55 -15.90
N GLY A 338 3.72 4.65 -14.96
CA GLY A 338 4.20 4.78 -13.58
C GLY A 338 5.73 4.70 -13.47
N LEU A 339 6.38 3.79 -14.20
CA LEU A 339 7.85 3.69 -14.22
C LEU A 339 8.50 4.93 -14.87
N SER A 340 7.90 5.48 -15.93
CA SER A 340 8.34 6.75 -16.53
C SER A 340 8.24 7.91 -15.54
N MET A 341 7.18 7.93 -14.72
CA MET A 341 7.02 8.90 -13.65
C MET A 341 8.11 8.76 -12.58
N LEU A 342 8.41 7.53 -12.14
CA LEU A 342 9.51 7.29 -11.19
C LEU A 342 10.86 7.74 -11.73
N ALA A 343 11.16 7.45 -13.00
CA ALA A 343 12.42 7.87 -13.63
C ALA A 343 12.57 9.41 -13.66
N SER A 344 11.48 10.10 -14.04
CA SER A 344 11.45 11.56 -14.14
C SER A 344 11.60 12.21 -12.76
N ALA A 345 10.85 11.71 -11.77
CA ALA A 345 10.90 12.19 -10.39
C ALA A 345 12.24 11.93 -9.73
N SER A 346 12.85 10.76 -9.99
CA SER A 346 14.17 10.41 -9.50
C SER A 346 15.22 11.45 -9.91
N THR A 347 15.14 11.91 -11.17
CA THR A 347 16.02 12.97 -11.69
C THR A 347 15.68 14.33 -11.10
N ALA A 348 14.40 14.72 -11.14
CA ALA A 348 13.95 16.04 -10.70
C ALA A 348 14.23 16.31 -9.21
N HIS A 349 14.07 15.28 -8.37
CA HIS A 349 14.18 15.37 -6.92
C HIS A 349 15.46 14.74 -6.36
N SER A 350 16.39 14.30 -7.23
CA SER A 350 17.65 13.65 -6.85
C SER A 350 17.47 12.44 -5.90
N MET A 351 16.43 11.63 -6.14
CA MET A 351 16.07 10.50 -5.27
C MET A 351 16.84 9.22 -5.57
N GLU A 352 17.55 9.12 -6.70
CA GLU A 352 18.36 7.94 -7.06
C GLU A 352 17.57 6.60 -7.07
N ILE A 353 16.30 6.64 -7.50
CA ILE A 353 15.39 5.48 -7.47
C ILE A 353 15.89 4.36 -8.41
N PRO A 354 16.19 3.15 -7.89
CA PRO A 354 16.59 2.00 -8.69
C PRO A 354 15.35 1.27 -9.25
N LEU A 355 14.95 1.58 -10.49
CA LEU A 355 13.72 1.03 -11.09
C LEU A 355 13.66 -0.51 -11.12
N ALA A 356 14.81 -1.17 -11.32
CA ALA A 356 14.88 -2.64 -11.32
C ALA A 356 14.46 -3.23 -9.97
N ASP A 357 14.92 -2.61 -8.89
CA ASP A 357 14.60 -3.03 -7.52
C ASP A 357 13.16 -2.69 -7.17
N VAL A 358 12.64 -1.54 -7.62
CA VAL A 358 11.21 -1.21 -7.47
C VAL A 358 10.33 -2.31 -8.06
N VAL A 359 10.62 -2.73 -9.30
CA VAL A 359 9.87 -3.81 -9.97
C VAL A 359 10.05 -5.14 -9.24
N GLN A 360 11.22 -5.43 -8.67
CA GLN A 360 11.44 -6.63 -7.88
C GLN A 360 10.61 -6.62 -6.58
N VAL A 361 10.58 -5.49 -5.87
CA VAL A 361 9.84 -5.28 -4.62
C VAL A 361 8.32 -5.39 -4.81
N TRP A 362 7.79 -5.07 -5.98
CA TRP A 362 6.36 -5.15 -6.29
C TRP A 362 5.87 -6.52 -6.74
N LYS A 363 6.73 -7.55 -6.79
CA LYS A 363 6.34 -8.89 -7.23
C LYS A 363 5.46 -9.66 -6.23
N GLY A 364 5.45 -9.26 -4.96
CA GLY A 364 4.82 -10.01 -3.87
C GLY A 364 4.13 -9.12 -2.85
#